data_AF-A0A7U9QTS8-F1
#
_entry.id   AF-A0A7U9QTS8-F1
#
_cell.length_a   1.000
_cell.length_b   1.000
_cell.length_c   1.000
_cell.angle_alpha   90.00
_cell.angle_beta   90.00
_cell.angle_gamma   90.00
#
_symmetry.space_group_name_H-M   'P 1'
#
loop_
_entity.id
_entity.type
_entity.pdbx_description
1 polymer ?
#
loop_
_entity_poly.entity_id
_entity_poly.type
_entity_poly.pdbx_seq_one_letter_code
_entity_poly.pdbx_strand_id
1 'polypeptide(L)'
;MVSRYAKEFLMIEILKSDWKLYREKIGGWQENYMEKLIAEYTDLLRAEDKKASDKFWELEKRIKNDRRHPGVIIEMKKSNAIYDMVNLVRCNHL
;
A
#
# COMPACT_ATOMS: atom_id res chain seq x y z
N MET A 1 18.01 21.01 -14.14
CA MET A 1 17.17 20.76 -15.34
C MET A 1 17.34 19.34 -15.93
N VAL A 2 17.87 18.36 -15.19
CA VAL A 2 18.08 16.97 -15.67
C VAL A 2 17.04 15.98 -15.10
N SER A 3 16.25 16.42 -14.11
CA SER A 3 15.34 15.54 -13.35
C SER A 3 14.07 15.13 -14.11
N ARG A 4 13.54 15.99 -15.01
CA ARG A 4 12.27 15.73 -15.70
C ARG A 4 12.42 14.75 -16.86
N TYR A 5 13.49 14.89 -17.66
CA TYR A 5 13.76 13.99 -18.77
C TYR A 5 14.14 12.58 -18.31
N ALA A 6 14.84 12.42 -17.19
CA ALA A 6 15.09 11.08 -16.63
C ALA A 6 13.79 10.40 -16.16
N LYS A 7 12.84 11.20 -15.66
CA LYS A 7 11.51 10.75 -15.22
C LYS A 7 10.64 10.29 -16.39
N GLU A 8 10.73 10.98 -17.52
CA GLU A 8 10.07 10.62 -18.78
C GLU A 8 10.79 9.45 -19.48
N PHE A 9 12.12 9.37 -19.43
CA PHE A 9 12.91 8.31 -20.06
C PHE A 9 12.74 6.94 -19.39
N LEU A 10 12.52 6.89 -18.07
CA LEU A 10 12.17 5.64 -17.36
C LEU A 10 10.68 5.26 -17.50
N MET A 11 9.84 6.21 -17.94
CA MET A 11 8.39 6.03 -18.18
C MET A 11 8.10 5.25 -19.48
N ILE A 12 9.10 5.17 -20.36
CA ILE A 12 9.12 4.55 -21.69
C ILE A 12 9.94 3.24 -21.54
N GLU A 13 9.45 2.01 -21.58
CA GLU A 13 8.16 1.39 -21.85
C GLU A 13 8.05 0.23 -20.86
N ILE A 14 7.04 0.21 -19.99
CA ILE A 14 6.69 -1.06 -19.32
C ILE A 14 6.20 -2.01 -20.42
N LEU A 15 6.91 -3.12 -20.59
CA LEU A 15 6.54 -4.16 -21.54
C LEU A 15 5.11 -4.63 -21.28
N LYS A 16 4.40 -5.02 -22.34
CA LYS A 16 3.02 -5.50 -22.22
C LYS A 16 2.90 -6.69 -21.27
N SER A 17 3.92 -7.55 -21.23
CA SER A 17 4.05 -8.68 -20.29
C SER A 17 4.14 -8.20 -18.84
N ASP A 18 5.01 -7.25 -18.54
CA ASP A 18 5.24 -6.76 -17.18
C ASP A 18 4.04 -5.98 -16.67
N TRP A 19 3.39 -5.21 -17.56
CA TRP A 19 2.14 -4.54 -17.24
C TRP A 19 1.02 -5.55 -16.94
N LYS A 20 0.93 -6.67 -17.69
CA LYS A 20 -0.03 -7.74 -17.41
C LYS A 20 0.25 -8.36 -16.04
N LEU A 21 1.51 -8.72 -15.77
CA LEU A 21 1.91 -9.32 -14.50
C LEU A 21 1.63 -8.39 -13.31
N TYR A 22 1.93 -7.10 -13.44
CA TYR A 22 1.63 -6.12 -12.39
C TYR A 22 0.15 -6.13 -12.01
N ARG A 23 -0.77 -6.06 -13.00
CA ARG A 23 -2.21 -6.06 -12.75
C ARG A 23 -2.70 -7.34 -12.08
N GLU A 24 -2.12 -8.48 -12.47
CA GLU A 24 -2.47 -9.78 -11.88
C GLU A 24 -2.01 -9.92 -10.43
N LYS A 25 -0.93 -9.23 -10.03
CA LYS A 25 -0.34 -9.36 -8.70
C LYS A 25 -0.78 -8.28 -7.72
N ILE A 26 -0.94 -7.04 -8.18
CA ILE A 26 -1.13 -5.88 -7.29
C ILE A 26 -2.38 -6.02 -6.41
N GLY A 27 -3.51 -6.46 -6.99
CA GLY A 27 -4.75 -6.65 -6.24
C GLY A 27 -4.61 -7.68 -5.12
N GLY A 28 -4.05 -8.86 -5.41
CA GLY A 28 -3.83 -9.88 -4.40
C GLY A 28 -2.84 -9.43 -3.31
N TRP A 29 -1.85 -8.61 -3.66
CA TRP A 29 -0.94 -8.03 -2.67
C TRP A 29 -1.65 -7.03 -1.75
N GLN A 30 -2.51 -6.18 -2.29
CA GLN A 30 -3.32 -5.24 -1.51
C GLN A 30 -4.29 -5.97 -0.57
N GLU A 31 -4.96 -7.02 -1.06
CA GLU A 31 -5.86 -7.85 -0.23
C GLU A 31 -5.10 -8.51 0.93
N ASN A 32 -4.00 -9.21 0.66
CA ASN A 32 -3.20 -9.86 1.71
C ASN A 32 -2.68 -8.85 2.75
N TYR A 33 -2.30 -7.64 2.31
CA TYR A 33 -1.87 -6.58 3.21
C TYR A 33 -3.03 -6.07 4.07
N MET A 34 -4.22 -5.88 3.48
CA MET A 34 -5.41 -5.44 4.20
C MET A 34 -5.95 -6.51 5.17
N GLU A 35 -5.85 -7.80 4.83
CA GLU A 35 -6.14 -8.90 5.76
C GLU A 35 -5.26 -8.84 7.00
N LYS A 36 -3.95 -8.59 6.84
CA LYS A 36 -3.04 -8.36 7.97
C LYS A 36 -3.49 -7.18 8.84
N LEU A 37 -3.84 -6.05 8.23
CA LEU A 37 -4.35 -4.88 8.99
C LEU A 37 -5.63 -5.21 9.76
N ILE A 38 -6.57 -5.95 9.15
CA ILE A 38 -7.81 -6.37 9.81
C ILE A 38 -7.53 -7.24 11.03
N ALA A 39 -6.57 -8.16 10.93
CA ALA A 39 -6.14 -8.98 12.07
C ALA A 39 -5.57 -8.10 13.20
N GLU A 40 -4.66 -7.17 12.88
CA GLU A 40 -4.08 -6.25 13.85
C GLU A 40 -5.13 -5.32 14.51
N TYR A 41 -6.13 -4.86 13.76
CA TYR A 41 -7.24 -4.07 14.29
C TYR A 41 -8.11 -4.91 15.23
N THR A 42 -8.35 -6.16 14.87
CA THR A 42 -9.11 -7.10 15.70
C THR A 42 -8.41 -7.32 17.04
N ASP A 43 -7.09 -7.53 17.04
CA ASP A 43 -6.31 -7.71 18.26
C ASP A 43 -6.33 -6.45 19.14
N LEU A 44 -6.21 -5.26 18.54
CA LEU A 44 -6.34 -3.98 19.25
C LEU A 44 -7.71 -3.85 19.93
N LEU A 45 -8.78 -4.24 19.24
CA LEU A 45 -10.14 -4.18 19.77
C LEU A 45 -10.41 -5.23 20.86
N ARG A 46 -9.75 -6.39 20.79
CA ARG A 46 -9.87 -7.48 21.77
C ARG A 46 -9.13 -7.23 23.08
N ALA A 47 -8.20 -6.27 23.14
CA ALA A 47 -7.42 -5.95 24.33
C ALA A 47 -8.29 -5.72 25.58
N GLU A 48 -8.23 -6.59 26.60
CA GLU A 48 -9.12 -6.52 27.77
C GLU A 48 -8.79 -5.38 28.75
N ASP A 49 -7.57 -4.85 28.67
CA ASP A 49 -7.00 -3.85 29.57
C ASP A 49 -7.32 -2.39 29.19
N LYS A 50 -8.02 -2.16 28.07
CA LYS A 50 -8.35 -0.81 27.55
C LYS A 50 -9.84 -0.50 27.62
N LYS A 51 -10.18 0.75 27.92
CA LYS A 51 -11.57 1.25 27.82
C LYS A 51 -12.01 1.31 26.36
N ALA A 52 -13.32 1.22 26.13
CA ALA A 52 -13.90 1.31 24.79
C ALA A 52 -13.55 2.62 24.06
N SER A 53 -13.51 3.75 24.77
CA SER A 53 -13.11 5.05 24.21
C SER A 53 -11.68 5.04 23.67
N ASP A 54 -10.77 4.41 24.39
CA ASP A 54 -9.35 4.39 24.05
C ASP A 54 -9.12 3.52 22.81
N LYS A 55 -9.76 2.34 22.78
CA LYS A 55 -9.78 1.46 21.61
C LYS A 55 -10.31 2.17 20.36
N PHE A 56 -11.41 2.89 20.49
CA PHE A 56 -12.02 3.61 19.37
C PHE A 56 -11.07 4.65 18.77
N TRP A 57 -10.53 5.55 19.60
CA TRP A 57 -9.66 6.63 19.12
C TRP A 57 -8.30 6.11 18.63
N GLU A 58 -7.78 5.04 19.23
CA GLU A 58 -6.56 4.39 18.75
C GLU A 58 -6.76 3.74 17.38
N LEU A 59 -7.86 3.00 17.19
CA LEU A 59 -8.22 2.42 15.90
C LEU A 59 -8.41 3.50 14.82
N GLU A 60 -9.13 4.57 15.15
CA GLU A 60 -9.37 5.71 14.25
C GLU A 60 -8.05 6.33 13.76
N LYS A 61 -7.14 6.59 14.69
CA LYS A 61 -5.80 7.10 14.39
C LYS A 61 -5.00 6.13 13.53
N ARG A 62 -5.09 4.83 13.80
CA ARG A 62 -4.38 3.78 13.06
C ARG A 62 -4.88 3.69 11.62
N ILE A 63 -6.20 3.59 11.40
CA ILE A 63 -6.83 3.61 10.07
C ILE A 63 -6.44 4.86 9.28
N LYS A 64 -6.43 6.04 9.93
CA LYS A 64 -6.01 7.30 9.29
C LYS A 64 -4.59 7.27 8.75
N ASN A 65 -3.69 6.54 9.41
CA ASN A 65 -2.31 6.37 8.99
C ASN A 65 -2.21 5.28 7.90
N ASP A 66 -2.80 4.12 8.14
CA ASP A 66 -2.67 2.94 7.27
C ASP A 66 -3.30 3.16 5.90
N ARG A 67 -4.38 3.95 5.80
CA ARG A 67 -5.00 4.30 4.50
C ARG A 67 -4.07 5.01 3.53
N ARG A 68 -2.94 5.56 4.00
CA ARG A 68 -1.92 6.21 3.15
C ARG A 68 -0.82 5.25 2.72
N HIS A 69 -0.80 4.03 3.27
CA HIS A 69 0.21 3.04 2.93
C HIS A 69 0.03 2.57 1.48
N PRO A 70 1.11 2.34 0.71
CA PRO A 70 1.01 1.85 -0.68
C PRO A 70 0.22 0.55 -0.80
N GLY A 71 0.35 -0.35 0.18
CA GLY A 71 -0.46 -1.58 0.26
C GLY A 71 -1.98 -1.35 0.36
N VAL A 72 -2.43 -0.10 0.56
CA VAL A 72 -3.86 0.27 0.61
C VAL A 72 -4.22 1.23 -0.54
N ILE A 73 -3.43 2.30 -0.74
CA ILE A 73 -3.84 3.44 -1.60
C ILE A 73 -3.45 3.31 -3.08
N ILE A 74 -2.70 2.29 -3.49
CA ILE A 74 -2.26 2.17 -4.89
C ILE A 74 -3.47 2.14 -5.82
N GLU A 75 -3.45 3.05 -6.79
CA GLU A 75 -4.39 3.09 -7.91
C GLU A 75 -3.71 2.51 -9.15
N MET A 76 -4.36 1.53 -9.78
CA MET A 76 -3.79 0.81 -10.92
C MET A 76 -3.67 1.71 -12.17
N LYS A 77 -2.52 2.37 -12.33
CA LYS A 77 -2.19 3.22 -13.48
C LYS A 77 -0.87 2.78 -14.09
N LYS A 78 -0.85 2.54 -15.41
CA LYS A 78 0.36 2.08 -16.12
C LYS A 78 1.54 3.04 -15.93
N SER A 79 1.29 4.35 -15.91
CA SER A 79 2.29 5.40 -15.69
C SER A 79 2.96 5.34 -14.31
N ASN A 80 2.28 4.74 -13.32
CA ASN A 80 2.73 4.72 -11.93
C ASN A 80 3.32 3.37 -11.53
N ALA A 81 3.12 2.31 -12.33
CA ALA A 81 3.42 0.94 -11.91
C ALA A 81 4.86 0.73 -11.41
N ILE A 82 5.89 1.34 -12.02
CA ILE A 82 7.27 1.27 -11.50
C ILE A 82 7.38 1.96 -10.13
N TYR A 83 6.78 3.14 -9.96
CA TYR A 83 6.78 3.86 -8.69
C TYR A 83 6.02 3.09 -7.60
N ASP A 84 4.89 2.49 -7.96
CA ASP A 84 4.07 1.66 -7.08
C ASP A 84 4.89 0.46 -6.60
N MET A 85 5.58 -0.25 -7.51
CA MET A 85 6.49 -1.36 -7.15
C MET A 85 7.62 -0.91 -6.22
N VAL A 86 8.29 0.20 -6.53
CA VAL A 86 9.38 0.74 -5.69
C VAL A 86 8.85 1.11 -4.30
N ASN A 87 7.68 1.77 -4.23
CA ASN A 87 7.06 2.13 -2.97
C ASN A 87 6.67 0.88 -2.16
N LEU A 88 6.13 -0.14 -2.80
CA LEU A 88 5.82 -1.41 -2.14
C LEU A 88 7.08 -2.07 -1.58
N VAL A 89 8.18 -2.15 -2.32
CA VAL A 89 9.42 -2.74 -1.82
C VAL A 89 9.98 -1.94 -0.63
N ARG A 90 9.95 -0.61 -0.73
CA ARG A 90 10.44 0.28 0.35
C ARG A 90 9.58 0.24 1.60
N CYS A 91 8.27 0.04 1.44
CA CYS A 91 7.31 0.03 2.55
C CYS A 91 7.01 -1.39 3.08
N ASN A 92 7.35 -2.45 2.33
CA ASN A 92 7.22 -3.86 2.76
C ASN A 92 8.49 -4.40 3.46
N HIS A 93 9.51 -3.58 3.75
CA HIS A 93 10.59 -3.99 4.65
C HIS A 93 10.15 -3.85 6.11
N LEU A 94 9.62 -4.96 6.65
CA LEU A 94 9.90 -5.42 8.02
C LEU A 94 11.02 -6.45 7.94
#